data_AF-A0A7S1WX12-F1
#
_entry.id   AF-A0A7S1WX12-F1
#
_cell.length_a   1.000
_cell.length_b   1.000
_cell.length_c   1.000
_cell.angle_alpha   90.00
_cell.angle_beta   90.00
_cell.angle_gamma   90.00
#
_symmetry.space_group_name_H-M   'P 1'
#
loop_
_entity.id
_entity.type
_entity.pdbx_description
1 polymer ?
#
loop_
_entity_poly.entity_id
_entity_poly.type
_entity_poly.pdbx_seq_one_letter_code
_entity_poly.pdbx_strand_id
1 'polypeptide(L)'
;MHPSTHLVAVYFAVSTWHLAAADGGAQLRGAQAAPAQTVSCDVFMWPGAAETCGTCKARVPGLTARYGSCGRYCASLGLGCEGAWDAKPGAGCKASAVSSCSADAGAQSQPDPSPDAPRSEGICECSLPAGQTQFDRCGTHRWPIVKEKCASCMVKVNGTSLKANYGGTCAQYCSSLDGKVYGQQWFCGSAHVGSCSAFMQSEGNHNCMEPVPDAQDAVCWCIYPDF
;
A
#
# COMPACT_ATOMS: atom_id res chain seq x y z
N MET A 1 -85.84 11.62 41.26
CA MET A 1 -85.25 10.44 41.95
C MET A 1 -83.99 10.06 41.17
N HIS A 2 -82.86 10.02 41.86
CA HIS A 2 -81.45 9.89 41.41
C HIS A 2 -81.12 8.50 40.76
N PRO A 3 -79.89 8.25 40.24
CA PRO A 3 -79.21 8.82 39.07
C PRO A 3 -78.49 7.70 38.26
N SER A 4 -77.64 8.01 37.27
CA SER A 4 -76.32 7.38 37.11
C SER A 4 -75.52 7.94 35.94
N THR A 5 -74.24 8.15 36.22
CA THR A 5 -73.25 8.93 35.49
C THR A 5 -72.26 7.97 34.80
N HIS A 6 -71.87 8.25 33.55
CA HIS A 6 -70.81 7.49 32.86
C HIS A 6 -69.42 8.02 33.23
N LEU A 7 -68.54 7.11 33.67
CA LEU A 7 -67.12 7.35 34.01
C LEU A 7 -66.22 7.04 32.80
N VAL A 8 -65.31 7.96 32.49
CA VAL A 8 -64.19 7.81 31.54
C VAL A 8 -62.94 7.41 32.34
N ALA A 9 -62.29 6.31 31.97
CA ALA A 9 -61.05 5.86 32.59
C ALA A 9 -59.82 6.34 31.80
N VAL A 10 -58.96 7.12 32.46
CA VAL A 10 -57.63 7.51 31.97
C VAL A 10 -56.60 6.72 32.78
N TYR A 11 -55.82 5.87 32.11
CA TYR A 11 -54.74 5.10 32.73
C TYR A 11 -53.43 5.88 32.63
N PHE A 12 -52.86 6.26 33.79
CA PHE A 12 -51.48 6.70 33.94
C PHE A 12 -50.66 5.52 34.47
N ALA A 13 -49.64 5.07 33.72
CA ALA A 13 -48.63 4.16 34.23
C ALA A 13 -47.34 4.94 34.51
N VAL A 14 -47.02 5.11 35.79
CA VAL A 14 -45.78 5.73 36.27
C VAL A 14 -44.76 4.61 36.49
N SER A 15 -43.64 4.69 35.77
CA SER A 15 -42.54 3.73 35.83
C SER A 15 -41.84 3.77 37.20
N THR A 16 -41.87 2.65 37.92
CA THR A 16 -41.15 2.47 39.19
C THR A 16 -39.70 2.06 38.97
N TRP A 17 -38.79 2.84 39.56
CA TRP A 17 -37.37 2.58 39.69
C TRP A 17 -37.10 1.32 40.55
N HIS A 18 -36.15 0.48 40.13
CA HIS A 18 -35.45 -0.45 41.03
C HIS A 18 -33.95 -0.16 40.97
N LEU A 19 -33.39 0.19 42.12
CA LEU A 19 -31.95 0.23 42.37
C LEU A 19 -31.40 -1.20 42.37
N ALA A 20 -30.31 -1.44 41.64
CA ALA A 20 -29.45 -2.61 41.82
C ALA A 20 -27.99 -2.15 41.92
N ALA A 21 -27.33 -2.67 42.93
CA ALA A 21 -26.03 -2.27 43.46
C ALA A 21 -24.86 -2.53 42.52
N ALA A 22 -23.81 -1.71 42.70
CA ALA A 22 -22.50 -1.94 42.14
C ALA A 22 -21.80 -3.07 42.92
N ASP A 23 -21.47 -4.15 42.23
CA ASP A 23 -20.46 -5.12 42.67
C ASP A 23 -19.52 -5.41 41.51
N GLY A 24 -18.22 -5.27 41.78
CA GLY A 24 -17.15 -5.44 40.83
C GLY A 24 -17.03 -6.89 40.35
N GLY A 25 -17.22 -7.07 39.04
CA GLY A 25 -16.85 -8.28 38.33
C GLY A 25 -16.10 -7.88 37.07
N ALA A 26 -14.80 -8.18 37.02
CA ALA A 26 -13.99 -8.06 35.83
C ALA A 26 -14.54 -8.99 34.74
N GLN A 27 -15.44 -8.47 33.91
CA GLN A 27 -15.94 -9.16 32.74
C GLN A 27 -14.88 -9.03 31.64
N LEU A 28 -14.19 -10.13 31.36
CA LEU A 28 -13.33 -10.27 30.20
C LEU A 28 -14.15 -9.92 28.96
N ARG A 29 -13.98 -8.71 28.45
CA ARG A 29 -14.45 -8.30 27.13
C ARG A 29 -13.91 -9.32 26.14
N GLY A 30 -14.80 -10.12 25.58
CA GLY A 30 -14.50 -10.92 24.40
C GLY A 30 -13.85 -10.00 23.38
N ALA A 31 -12.59 -10.26 23.08
CA ALA A 31 -11.90 -9.65 21.97
C ALA A 31 -12.65 -10.07 20.71
N GLN A 32 -13.57 -9.22 20.26
CA GLN A 32 -14.06 -9.26 18.90
C GLN A 32 -12.82 -9.12 18.02
N ALA A 33 -12.41 -10.22 17.38
CA ALA A 33 -11.32 -10.20 16.43
C ALA A 33 -11.63 -9.11 15.42
N ALA A 34 -10.76 -8.09 15.35
CA ALA A 34 -10.82 -7.11 14.29
C ALA A 34 -10.90 -7.86 12.95
N PRO A 35 -11.71 -7.39 11.98
CA PRO A 35 -11.79 -8.04 10.68
C PRO A 35 -10.36 -8.23 10.16
N ALA A 36 -10.02 -9.47 9.80
CA ALA A 36 -8.72 -9.81 9.23
C ALA A 36 -8.48 -8.86 8.06
N GLN A 37 -7.51 -7.95 8.24
CA GLN A 37 -7.18 -6.97 7.23
C GLN A 37 -6.71 -7.74 5.98
N THR A 38 -7.43 -7.61 4.87
CA THR A 38 -7.08 -8.27 3.62
C THR A 38 -5.82 -7.60 3.06
N VAL A 39 -4.70 -8.31 3.07
CA VAL A 39 -3.46 -7.88 2.43
C VAL A 39 -3.63 -7.93 0.91
N SER A 40 -3.49 -6.79 0.24
CA SER A 40 -3.45 -6.74 -1.23
C SER A 40 -2.04 -6.43 -1.72
N CYS A 41 -1.45 -7.38 -2.45
CA CYS A 41 -0.13 -7.21 -3.04
C CYS A 41 -0.13 -6.76 -4.49
N ASP A 42 -1.27 -6.82 -5.19
CA ASP A 42 -1.42 -6.42 -6.59
C ASP A 42 -0.27 -6.96 -7.48
N VAL A 43 0.00 -8.26 -7.43
CA VAL A 43 1.16 -8.90 -8.09
C VAL A 43 1.26 -8.59 -9.59
N PHE A 44 0.14 -8.38 -10.26
CA PHE A 44 0.11 -7.97 -11.67
C PHE A 44 0.81 -6.62 -11.93
N MET A 45 0.96 -5.77 -10.90
CA MET A 45 1.69 -4.50 -10.94
C MET A 45 3.18 -4.67 -10.66
N TRP A 46 3.65 -5.86 -10.27
CA TRP A 46 5.05 -6.06 -9.91
C TRP A 46 5.93 -6.10 -11.17
N PRO A 47 6.90 -5.19 -11.32
CA PRO A 47 7.81 -5.21 -12.45
C PRO A 47 8.51 -6.57 -12.59
N GLY A 48 8.53 -7.12 -13.80
CA GLY A 48 9.20 -8.39 -14.09
C GLY A 48 8.48 -9.65 -13.61
N ALA A 49 7.33 -9.54 -12.93
CA ALA A 49 6.47 -10.69 -12.67
C ALA A 49 5.83 -11.16 -13.99
N ALA A 50 5.88 -12.47 -14.25
CA ALA A 50 5.24 -13.07 -15.42
C ALA A 50 3.81 -13.54 -15.13
N GLU A 51 3.57 -14.04 -13.91
CA GLU A 51 2.25 -14.49 -13.48
C GLU A 51 2.13 -14.51 -11.95
N THR A 52 0.89 -14.53 -11.46
CA THR A 52 0.56 -14.63 -10.03
C THR A 52 0.45 -16.09 -9.62
N CYS A 53 1.25 -16.51 -8.64
CA CYS A 53 1.33 -17.89 -8.14
C CYS A 53 0.69 -18.09 -6.76
N GLY A 54 0.06 -17.05 -6.21
CA GLY A 54 -0.61 -17.04 -4.92
C GLY A 54 -0.66 -15.64 -4.33
N THR A 55 -1.17 -15.53 -3.11
CA THR A 55 -1.16 -14.26 -2.36
C THR A 55 0.26 -13.75 -2.24
N CYS A 56 0.51 -12.55 -2.75
CA CYS A 56 1.84 -11.92 -2.72
C CYS A 56 2.97 -12.81 -3.28
N LYS A 57 2.65 -13.68 -4.23
CA LYS A 57 3.58 -14.68 -4.78
C LYS A 57 3.59 -14.61 -6.30
N ALA A 58 4.77 -14.45 -6.89
CA ALA A 58 4.95 -14.22 -8.31
C ALA A 58 6.03 -15.11 -8.91
N ARG A 59 5.87 -15.55 -10.16
CA ARG A 59 6.98 -16.08 -10.95
C ARG A 59 7.74 -14.92 -11.60
N VAL A 60 9.06 -14.93 -11.45
CA VAL A 60 9.97 -13.90 -11.97
C VAL A 60 10.99 -14.57 -12.90
N PRO A 61 10.84 -14.41 -14.23
CA PRO A 61 11.83 -14.91 -15.18
C PRO A 61 13.12 -14.09 -15.17
N GLY A 62 14.26 -14.75 -15.39
CA GLY A 62 15.57 -14.09 -15.38
C GLY A 62 15.93 -13.49 -14.02
N LEU A 63 15.46 -14.09 -12.93
CA LEU A 63 15.59 -13.57 -11.56
C LEU A 63 17.05 -13.34 -11.19
N THR A 64 17.92 -14.32 -11.36
CA THR A 64 19.34 -14.19 -11.01
C THR A 64 20.04 -13.10 -11.82
N ALA A 65 19.74 -13.03 -13.13
CA ALA A 65 20.37 -12.07 -14.02
C ALA A 65 19.96 -10.61 -13.72
N ARG A 66 18.72 -10.38 -13.29
CA ARG A 66 18.17 -9.04 -13.05
C ARG A 66 18.26 -8.57 -11.60
N TYR A 67 18.01 -9.48 -10.67
CA TYR A 67 17.85 -9.18 -9.25
C TYR A 67 18.78 -10.00 -8.36
N GLY A 68 19.35 -11.11 -8.85
CA GLY A 68 20.15 -12.05 -8.05
C GLY A 68 19.29 -13.01 -7.26
N SER A 69 18.44 -12.50 -6.35
CA SER A 69 17.61 -13.31 -5.45
C SER A 69 16.20 -12.78 -5.28
N CYS A 70 15.29 -13.61 -4.74
CA CYS A 70 13.96 -13.16 -4.34
C CYS A 70 14.00 -12.07 -3.26
N GLY A 71 14.98 -12.11 -2.35
CA GLY A 71 15.19 -11.07 -1.36
C GLY A 71 15.47 -9.71 -2.00
N ARG A 72 16.37 -9.67 -2.98
CA ARG A 72 16.66 -8.45 -3.75
C ARG A 72 15.49 -8.01 -4.62
N TYR A 73 14.76 -8.96 -5.20
CA TYR A 73 13.55 -8.68 -5.96
C TYR A 73 12.48 -8.01 -5.09
N CYS A 74 12.07 -8.63 -3.99
CA CYS A 74 11.10 -8.06 -3.05
C CYS A 74 11.58 -6.71 -2.51
N ALA A 75 12.86 -6.57 -2.17
CA ALA A 75 13.42 -5.28 -1.73
C ALA A 75 13.30 -4.19 -2.80
N SER A 76 13.47 -4.54 -4.09
CA SER A 76 13.28 -3.59 -5.20
C SER A 76 11.84 -3.06 -5.30
N LEU A 77 10.88 -3.85 -4.80
CA LEU A 77 9.46 -3.51 -4.69
C LEU A 77 9.11 -2.77 -3.39
N GLY A 78 10.07 -2.59 -2.47
CA GLY A 78 9.81 -2.03 -1.14
C GLY A 78 9.15 -3.04 -0.18
N LEU A 79 9.30 -4.33 -0.47
CA LEU A 79 8.68 -5.44 0.25
C LEU A 79 9.73 -6.30 0.97
N GLY A 80 9.28 -7.03 1.99
CA GLY A 80 10.03 -8.14 2.59
C GLY A 80 9.95 -9.38 1.71
N CYS A 81 10.89 -10.33 1.88
CA CYS A 81 10.78 -11.65 1.27
C CYS A 81 10.33 -12.66 2.33
N GLU A 82 9.21 -13.31 2.07
CA GLU A 82 8.59 -14.33 2.93
C GLU A 82 9.04 -15.73 2.53
N GLY A 83 9.23 -15.95 1.22
CA GLY A 83 9.60 -17.25 0.69
C GLY A 83 10.18 -17.16 -0.72
N ALA A 84 11.01 -18.15 -1.05
CA ALA A 84 11.67 -18.27 -2.34
C ALA A 84 11.66 -19.73 -2.80
N TRP A 85 11.45 -19.94 -4.09
CA TRP A 85 11.56 -21.24 -4.73
C TRP A 85 12.22 -21.11 -6.09
N ASP A 86 13.01 -22.12 -6.43
CA ASP A 86 13.49 -22.28 -7.80
C ASP A 86 12.33 -22.74 -8.68
N ALA A 87 12.26 -22.23 -9.90
CA ALA A 87 11.34 -22.72 -10.91
C ALA A 87 12.13 -23.17 -12.14
N LYS A 88 11.66 -24.26 -12.76
CA LYS A 88 12.17 -24.61 -14.09
C LYS A 88 11.60 -23.64 -15.11
N PRO A 89 12.40 -23.31 -16.13
CA PRO A 89 11.90 -22.54 -17.26
C PRO A 89 10.57 -23.01 -17.83
N GLY A 90 9.61 -22.08 -17.96
CA GLY A 90 8.30 -22.39 -18.54
C GLY A 90 7.43 -23.34 -17.70
N ALA A 91 7.83 -23.67 -16.47
CA ALA A 91 7.05 -24.53 -15.58
C ALA A 91 5.86 -23.82 -14.93
N GLY A 92 5.74 -22.51 -15.15
CA GLY A 92 4.75 -21.66 -14.49
C GLY A 92 4.96 -21.63 -12.98
N CYS A 93 3.88 -21.64 -12.21
CA CYS A 93 3.92 -21.63 -10.74
C CYS A 93 4.34 -22.95 -10.08
N LYS A 94 5.10 -23.80 -10.76
CA LYS A 94 5.59 -25.08 -10.23
C LYS A 94 7.02 -24.93 -9.72
N ALA A 95 7.16 -24.93 -8.40
CA ALA A 95 8.47 -24.95 -7.75
C ALA A 95 9.21 -26.27 -8.05
N SER A 96 10.49 -26.18 -8.39
CA SER A 96 11.40 -27.33 -8.51
C SER A 96 12.13 -27.63 -7.21
N ALA A 97 12.40 -26.61 -6.39
CA ALA A 97 13.01 -26.73 -5.07
C ALA A 97 12.69 -25.50 -4.21
N VAL A 98 12.66 -25.67 -2.89
CA VAL A 98 12.65 -24.54 -1.95
C VAL A 98 14.03 -23.89 -1.96
N SER A 99 14.08 -22.56 -2.04
CA SER A 99 15.31 -21.78 -1.92
C SER A 99 15.16 -20.76 -0.78
N SER A 100 16.25 -20.09 -0.41
CA SER A 100 16.19 -19.03 0.60
C SER A 100 16.09 -17.66 -0.08
N CYS A 101 15.54 -16.67 0.62
CA CYS A 101 15.45 -15.31 0.12
C CYS A 101 16.81 -14.69 -0.24
N SER A 102 17.89 -15.17 0.37
CA SER A 102 19.26 -14.69 0.13
C SER A 102 20.02 -15.53 -0.89
N ALA A 103 19.54 -16.74 -1.20
CA ALA A 103 20.14 -17.56 -2.25
C ALA A 103 19.85 -16.95 -3.61
N ASP A 104 20.78 -17.17 -4.54
CA ASP A 104 20.53 -16.92 -5.95
C ASP A 104 19.47 -17.92 -6.44
N ALA A 105 18.20 -17.60 -6.25
CA ALA A 105 17.10 -18.43 -6.69
C ALA A 105 17.19 -18.60 -8.22
N GLY A 106 17.14 -19.85 -8.68
CA GLY A 106 17.40 -20.25 -10.07
C GLY A 106 18.87 -20.54 -10.41
N ALA A 107 19.79 -20.52 -9.44
CA ALA A 107 21.20 -20.89 -9.64
C ALA A 107 21.45 -22.41 -9.70
N GLN A 108 20.44 -23.22 -10.01
CA GLN A 108 20.65 -24.65 -10.21
C GLN A 108 21.76 -24.83 -11.24
N SER A 109 22.87 -25.34 -10.71
CA SER A 109 24.19 -25.28 -11.28
C SER A 109 24.28 -26.38 -12.32
N GLN A 110 23.81 -26.10 -13.53
CA GLN A 110 24.33 -26.77 -14.71
C GLN A 110 24.61 -25.68 -15.74
N PRO A 111 25.85 -25.60 -16.27
CA PRO A 111 26.08 -24.86 -17.50
C PRO A 111 25.30 -25.60 -18.60
N ASP A 112 24.10 -25.14 -18.89
CA ASP A 112 23.44 -25.50 -20.15
C ASP A 112 24.25 -24.78 -21.24
N PRO A 113 24.88 -25.52 -22.19
CA PRO A 113 25.73 -24.94 -23.21
C PRO A 113 24.97 -24.08 -24.24
N SER A 114 23.65 -23.93 -24.11
CA SER A 114 22.85 -23.10 -25.00
C SER A 114 22.84 -21.61 -24.56
N PRO A 115 23.28 -20.66 -25.40
CA PRO A 115 23.12 -19.22 -25.15
C PRO A 115 21.64 -18.79 -25.09
N ASP A 116 20.72 -19.67 -25.51
CA ASP A 116 19.27 -19.48 -25.49
C ASP A 116 18.58 -20.25 -24.33
N ALA A 117 19.34 -20.91 -23.44
CA ALA A 117 18.78 -21.59 -22.29
C ALA A 117 18.05 -20.59 -21.38
N PRO A 118 16.88 -20.94 -20.83
CA PRO A 118 16.08 -19.93 -20.18
C PRO A 118 16.73 -19.50 -18.86
N ARG A 119 16.96 -18.19 -18.82
CA ARG A 119 17.58 -17.42 -17.76
C ARG A 119 16.81 -17.65 -16.47
N SER A 120 17.44 -18.32 -15.50
CA SER A 120 16.98 -18.57 -14.13
C SER A 120 15.58 -18.03 -13.76
N GLU A 121 14.63 -18.92 -13.49
CA GLU A 121 13.30 -18.53 -13.00
C GLU A 121 13.21 -18.77 -11.49
N GLY A 122 12.57 -17.84 -10.78
CA GLY A 122 12.23 -18.04 -9.37
C GLY A 122 10.79 -17.67 -9.09
N ILE A 123 10.20 -18.33 -8.10
CA ILE A 123 8.93 -17.94 -7.51
C ILE A 123 9.26 -17.20 -6.22
N CYS A 124 8.85 -15.94 -6.14
CA CYS A 124 9.12 -15.08 -4.99
C CYS A 124 7.81 -14.75 -4.28
N GLU A 125 7.75 -15.04 -2.98
CA GLU A 125 6.70 -14.58 -2.08
C GLU A 125 7.22 -13.41 -1.29
N CYS A 126 6.60 -12.26 -1.47
CA CYS A 126 6.96 -11.05 -0.76
C CYS A 126 5.93 -10.72 0.32
N SER A 127 6.32 -9.96 1.33
CA SER A 127 5.45 -9.50 2.41
C SER A 127 5.45 -7.98 2.48
N LEU A 128 4.28 -7.41 2.80
CA LEU A 128 4.18 -5.99 3.07
C LEU A 128 4.95 -5.63 4.34
N PRO A 129 5.59 -4.44 4.42
CA PRO A 129 6.15 -3.95 5.67
C PRO A 129 5.09 -3.90 6.78
N ALA A 130 5.53 -4.05 8.03
CA ALA A 130 4.63 -4.01 9.19
C ALA A 130 3.75 -2.73 9.19
N GLY A 131 2.45 -2.91 9.36
CA GLY A 131 1.48 -1.82 9.35
C GLY A 131 0.97 -1.42 7.95
N GLN A 132 1.44 -2.05 6.87
CA GLN A 132 0.89 -1.86 5.53
C GLN A 132 -0.06 -3.00 5.15
N THR A 133 -1.17 -2.64 4.51
CA THR A 133 -2.19 -3.57 4.02
C THR A 133 -2.30 -3.59 2.49
N GLN A 134 -1.60 -2.68 1.81
CA GLN A 134 -1.62 -2.55 0.34
C GLN A 134 -0.22 -2.32 -0.24
N PHE A 135 0.03 -2.91 -1.41
CA PHE A 135 1.23 -2.70 -2.20
C PHE A 135 1.36 -1.26 -2.70
N ASP A 136 2.59 -0.75 -2.67
CA ASP A 136 2.92 0.56 -3.23
C ASP A 136 3.04 0.50 -4.75
N ARG A 137 1.90 0.55 -5.44
CA ARG A 137 1.82 0.50 -6.92
C ARG A 137 2.70 1.56 -7.59
N CYS A 138 2.80 2.72 -6.96
CA CYS A 138 3.60 3.84 -7.43
C CYS A 138 5.10 3.72 -7.11
N GLY A 139 5.48 2.75 -6.28
CA GLY A 139 6.86 2.56 -5.85
C GLY A 139 7.45 3.82 -5.21
N THR A 140 6.67 4.50 -4.36
CA THR A 140 7.05 5.77 -3.72
C THR A 140 8.32 5.65 -2.88
N HIS A 141 8.69 4.43 -2.44
CA HIS A 141 9.97 4.14 -1.79
C HIS A 141 11.20 4.46 -2.66
N ARG A 142 11.04 4.60 -3.98
CA ARG A 142 12.12 4.96 -4.94
C ARG A 142 12.05 6.41 -5.42
N TRP A 143 11.07 7.17 -4.93
CA TRP A 143 10.87 8.55 -5.34
C TRP A 143 11.88 9.45 -4.60
N PRO A 144 12.55 10.37 -5.31
CA PRO A 144 13.53 11.25 -4.69
C PRO A 144 12.84 12.28 -3.80
N ILE A 145 13.57 12.85 -2.83
CA ILE A 145 13.14 13.98 -1.97
C ILE A 145 11.84 13.80 -1.17
N VAL A 146 11.35 12.57 -1.05
CA VAL A 146 10.19 12.20 -0.21
C VAL A 146 10.56 12.39 1.26
N LYS A 147 9.76 13.17 1.97
CA LYS A 147 9.80 13.31 3.44
C LYS A 147 8.87 12.33 4.13
N GLU A 148 7.72 12.05 3.53
CA GLU A 148 6.65 11.27 4.16
C GLU A 148 5.76 10.68 3.07
N LYS A 149 5.33 9.43 3.24
CA LYS A 149 4.29 8.82 2.41
C LYS A 149 2.93 9.15 3.01
N CYS A 150 2.07 9.79 2.23
CA CYS A 150 0.76 10.27 2.68
C CYS A 150 -0.34 9.24 2.46
N ALA A 151 -0.41 8.71 1.24
CA ALA A 151 -1.39 7.72 0.82
C ALA A 151 -0.84 6.94 -0.39
N SER A 152 -1.67 6.11 -1.01
CA SER A 152 -1.30 5.47 -2.28
C SER A 152 -0.93 6.53 -3.32
N CYS A 153 0.27 6.42 -3.90
CA CYS A 153 0.80 7.34 -4.90
C CYS A 153 0.98 8.80 -4.45
N MET A 154 0.83 9.10 -3.16
CA MET A 154 0.84 10.46 -2.63
C MET A 154 1.95 10.62 -1.60
N VAL A 155 2.81 11.62 -1.79
CA VAL A 155 3.96 11.88 -0.92
C VAL A 155 4.07 13.35 -0.58
N LYS A 156 4.61 13.64 0.61
CA LYS A 156 5.14 14.95 0.95
C LYS A 156 6.60 15.03 0.50
N VAL A 157 6.95 16.03 -0.29
CA VAL A 157 8.32 16.27 -0.78
C VAL A 157 8.91 17.53 -0.17
N ASN A 158 10.24 17.56 -0.06
CA ASN A 158 10.96 18.76 0.38
C ASN A 158 10.81 19.91 -0.63
N GLY A 159 10.24 21.03 -0.21
CA GLY A 159 10.03 22.20 -1.07
C GLY A 159 11.29 22.83 -1.65
N THR A 160 12.32 22.99 -0.82
CA THR A 160 13.61 23.55 -1.24
C THR A 160 14.25 22.68 -2.32
N SER A 161 14.25 21.35 -2.14
CA SER A 161 14.79 20.42 -3.12
C SER A 161 13.91 20.31 -4.37
N LEU A 162 12.59 20.43 -4.22
CA LEU A 162 11.63 20.49 -5.33
C LEU A 162 11.93 21.69 -6.24
N LYS A 163 12.12 22.88 -5.65
CA LYS A 163 12.49 24.10 -6.38
C LYS A 163 13.86 24.00 -7.03
N ALA A 164 14.86 23.53 -6.28
CA ALA A 164 16.24 23.49 -6.77
C ALA A 164 16.47 22.48 -7.91
N ASN A 165 15.77 21.34 -7.91
CA ASN A 165 16.09 20.22 -8.81
C ASN A 165 14.97 19.87 -9.79
N TYR A 166 13.73 20.33 -9.54
CA TYR A 166 12.55 19.90 -10.29
C TYR A 166 11.65 21.09 -10.68
N GLY A 167 12.19 22.32 -10.73
CA GLY A 167 11.46 23.51 -11.16
C GLY A 167 10.36 24.01 -10.22
N GLY A 168 10.24 23.40 -9.03
CA GLY A 168 9.36 23.89 -7.96
C GLY A 168 7.90 23.52 -8.10
N THR A 169 7.54 22.66 -9.05
CA THR A 169 6.16 22.20 -9.25
C THR A 169 6.07 20.69 -9.09
N CYS A 170 4.94 20.21 -8.56
CA CYS A 170 4.69 18.76 -8.50
C CYS A 170 4.56 18.15 -9.90
N ALA A 171 4.08 18.90 -10.91
CA ALA A 171 4.02 18.41 -12.28
C ALA A 171 5.43 18.07 -12.83
N GLN A 172 6.39 19.00 -12.72
CA GLN A 172 7.76 18.76 -13.18
C GLN A 172 8.45 17.65 -12.38
N TYR A 173 8.20 17.58 -11.07
CA TYR A 173 8.66 16.46 -10.26
C TYR A 173 8.09 15.13 -10.73
N CYS A 174 6.78 15.00 -10.90
CA CYS A 174 6.15 13.78 -11.37
C CYS A 174 6.60 13.42 -12.79
N SER A 175 6.80 14.39 -13.69
CA SER A 175 7.38 14.15 -15.03
C SER A 175 8.82 13.63 -14.95
N SER A 176 9.64 14.11 -14.00
CA SER A 176 11.01 13.62 -13.82
C SER A 176 11.10 12.14 -13.39
N LEU A 177 9.96 11.56 -12.99
CA LEU A 177 9.89 10.16 -12.60
C LEU A 177 9.86 9.22 -13.81
N ASP A 178 9.59 9.72 -15.04
CA ASP A 178 9.55 9.12 -16.40
C ASP A 178 9.87 7.60 -16.57
N GLY A 179 9.24 6.76 -15.75
CA GLY A 179 9.55 5.33 -15.59
C GLY A 179 9.23 4.76 -14.21
N LYS A 180 8.91 5.62 -13.23
CA LYS A 180 8.43 5.28 -11.89
C LYS A 180 6.96 5.64 -11.68
N VAL A 181 6.32 6.23 -12.69
CA VAL A 181 4.88 6.54 -12.81
C VAL A 181 4.52 6.26 -14.27
N TYR A 182 3.53 5.41 -14.55
CA TYR A 182 3.14 5.02 -15.92
C TYR A 182 1.93 5.87 -16.35
N GLY A 183 2.05 6.70 -17.38
CA GLY A 183 0.96 7.61 -17.82
C GLY A 183 0.72 8.78 -16.85
N GLN A 184 0.28 9.94 -17.36
CA GLN A 184 0.33 11.19 -16.60
C GLN A 184 -1.06 11.80 -16.32
N GLN A 185 -1.49 11.78 -15.05
CA GLN A 185 -2.41 12.75 -14.46
C GLN A 185 -1.93 13.14 -13.04
N TRP A 186 -2.21 14.36 -12.60
CA TRP A 186 -1.64 14.92 -11.36
C TRP A 186 -2.70 15.67 -10.55
N PHE A 187 -2.66 15.49 -9.23
CA PHE A 187 -3.41 16.30 -8.27
C PHE A 187 -2.45 16.85 -7.21
N CYS A 188 -2.64 18.11 -6.82
CA CYS A 188 -1.72 18.82 -5.93
C CYS A 188 -2.50 19.72 -4.99
N GLY A 189 -1.84 20.10 -3.90
CA GLY A 189 -2.25 21.21 -3.07
C GLY A 189 -1.05 21.70 -2.25
N SER A 190 -1.14 22.93 -1.77
CA SER A 190 -0.10 23.53 -0.92
C SER A 190 -0.15 22.92 0.48
N ALA A 191 0.96 22.36 0.96
CA ALA A 191 1.07 22.00 2.36
C ALA A 191 1.48 23.24 3.15
N HIS A 192 0.51 23.97 3.68
CA HIS A 192 0.77 24.90 4.76
C HIS A 192 1.22 24.11 5.99
N VAL A 193 2.54 23.98 6.18
CA VAL A 193 3.21 23.62 7.44
C VAL A 193 2.53 22.46 8.20
N GLY A 194 2.49 21.25 7.63
CA GLY A 194 1.78 20.12 8.24
C GLY A 194 2.16 18.72 7.75
N SER A 195 1.74 17.70 8.52
CA SER A 195 1.75 16.28 8.15
C SER A 195 0.76 15.99 7.01
N CYS A 196 0.88 14.83 6.39
CA CYS A 196 -0.03 14.39 5.31
C CYS A 196 -1.53 14.46 5.66
N SER A 197 -1.88 14.45 6.94
CA SER A 197 -3.26 14.54 7.46
C SER A 197 -3.88 15.94 7.44
N ALA A 198 -3.08 17.01 7.45
CA ALA A 198 -3.57 18.38 7.35
C ALA A 198 -4.02 18.74 5.92
N PHE A 199 -3.43 18.06 4.93
CA PHE A 199 -3.67 18.25 3.50
C PHE A 199 -5.08 17.83 3.06
N MET A 200 -5.57 16.68 3.54
CA MET A 200 -6.89 16.16 3.16
C MET A 200 -8.06 17.03 3.66
N GLN A 201 -7.79 18.03 4.49
CA GLN A 201 -8.79 18.90 5.12
C GLN A 201 -8.76 20.34 4.58
N SER A 202 -7.73 20.73 3.83
CA SER A 202 -7.63 22.08 3.28
C SER A 202 -8.10 22.11 1.83
N GLU A 203 -9.22 22.80 1.57
CA GLU A 203 -9.75 23.11 0.22
C GLU A 203 -8.89 24.15 -0.54
N GLY A 204 -7.57 24.08 -0.39
CA GLY A 204 -6.61 24.95 -1.09
C GLY A 204 -6.49 24.53 -2.55
N ASN A 205 -7.18 25.26 -3.42
CA ASN A 205 -7.37 25.00 -4.86
C ASN A 205 -6.08 25.26 -5.70
N HIS A 206 -4.95 24.69 -5.31
CA HIS A 206 -3.68 24.86 -6.03
C HIS A 206 -3.52 23.78 -7.10
N ASN A 207 -3.29 24.20 -8.34
CA ASN A 207 -3.04 23.27 -9.43
C ASN A 207 -1.56 22.81 -9.44
N CYS A 208 -1.28 21.65 -10.03
CA CYS A 208 0.05 21.04 -10.04
C CYS A 208 1.14 21.79 -10.83
N MET A 209 0.74 22.82 -11.56
CA MET A 209 1.63 23.66 -12.37
C MET A 209 2.05 24.92 -11.61
N GLU A 210 1.41 25.22 -10.48
CA GLU A 210 1.79 26.37 -9.65
C GLU A 210 3.10 26.09 -8.92
N PRO A 211 4.07 27.02 -8.98
CA PRO A 211 5.27 26.96 -8.18
C PRO A 211 4.93 26.95 -6.69
N VAL A 212 5.52 26.01 -5.97
CA VAL A 212 5.39 25.94 -4.51
C VAL A 212 6.12 27.14 -3.89
N PRO A 213 5.48 27.90 -2.99
CA PRO A 213 6.11 29.04 -2.32
C PRO A 213 7.40 28.66 -1.60
N ASP A 214 8.32 29.62 -1.51
CA ASP A 214 9.62 29.41 -0.84
C ASP A 214 9.44 28.92 0.61
N ALA A 215 10.24 27.91 0.98
CA ALA A 215 10.25 27.23 2.28
C ALA A 215 9.02 26.37 2.63
N GLN A 216 8.06 26.15 1.73
CA GLN A 216 6.95 25.21 1.95
C GLN A 216 7.20 23.84 1.31
N ASP A 217 6.86 22.77 2.02
CA ASP A 217 6.79 21.43 1.41
C ASP A 217 5.58 21.32 0.47
N ALA A 218 5.62 20.33 -0.41
CA ALA A 218 4.52 20.06 -1.33
C ALA A 218 4.00 18.63 -1.13
N VAL A 219 2.69 18.44 -1.27
CA VAL A 219 2.13 17.09 -1.40
C VAL A 219 1.90 16.85 -2.88
N CYS A 220 2.63 15.89 -3.44
CA CYS A 220 2.51 15.52 -4.85
C CYS A 220 1.80 14.17 -4.95
N TRP A 221 0.74 14.13 -5.74
CA TRP A 221 0.04 12.89 -6.10
C TRP A 221 0.32 12.59 -7.57
N CYS A 222 1.25 11.67 -7.82
CA CYS A 222 1.60 11.25 -9.18
C CYS A 222 0.86 9.94 -9.48
N ILE A 223 -0.16 9.98 -10.35
CA ILE A 223 -1.00 8.82 -10.66
C ILE A 223 -0.97 8.43 -12.14
N TYR A 224 -1.37 7.18 -12.37
CA TYR A 224 -1.70 6.59 -13.65
C TYR A 224 -3.07 7.10 -14.15
N PRO A 225 -3.23 7.57 -15.40
CA PRO A 225 -4.47 7.39 -16.14
C PRO A 225 -4.57 5.90 -16.53
N ASP A 226 -5.77 5.37 -16.44
CA ASP A 226 -6.18 4.01 -16.82
C ASP A 226 -5.96 2.91 -15.75
N PHE A 227 -6.91 2.87 -14.81
CA PHE A 227 -7.78 1.70 -14.67
C PHE A 227 -9.21 2.09 -15.02
#